data_AF-A0A7G9WEB5-F1
#
_entry.id   AF-A0A7G9WEB5-F1
#
_cell.length_a   1.000
_cell.length_b   1.000
_cell.length_c   1.000
_cell.angle_alpha   90.00
_cell.angle_beta   90.00
_cell.angle_gamma   90.00
#
_symmetry.space_group_name_H-M   'P 1'
#
loop_
_entity.id
_entity.type
_entity.pdbx_description
1 polymer ?
#
loop_
_entity_poly.entity_id
_entity_poly.type
_entity_poly.pdbx_seq_one_letter_code
_entity_poly.pdbx_strand_id
1 'polypeptide(L)'
;MQNMDTEYFAQRIQCSRNDKQECLQTIYTMAEFAFVAHGGGIRAVDDFLASSRAKNAGPFLENAIQIYMDAKSVEQLRTVLYNSIVSSNLSGLQFLNSVIVTEVLAALREGEDIDFIFTFLVPSFFGIDFEDSVRQAFQNYRRIAQLRQRDSKSASV
;
A
#
# COMPACT_ATOMS: atom_id res chain seq x y z
N MET A 1 -19.21 -9.45 9.67
CA MET A 1 -18.74 -8.54 8.62
C MET A 1 -19.18 -7.12 8.98
N GLN A 2 -18.32 -6.32 9.61
CA GLN A 2 -18.56 -4.87 9.64
C GLN A 2 -18.15 -4.36 8.26
N ASN A 3 -19.11 -4.29 7.34
CA ASN A 3 -18.91 -3.44 6.17
C ASN A 3 -18.72 -2.04 6.72
N MET A 4 -17.54 -1.46 6.49
CA MET A 4 -17.28 -0.08 6.83
C MET A 4 -18.39 0.76 6.21
N ASP A 5 -19.15 1.43 7.06
CA ASP A 5 -20.30 2.20 6.61
C ASP A 5 -19.85 3.25 5.59
N THR A 6 -20.61 3.38 4.51
CA THR A 6 -20.28 4.31 3.42
C THR A 6 -20.28 5.74 3.92
N GLU A 7 -21.19 6.07 4.86
CA GLU A 7 -21.21 7.39 5.49
C GLU A 7 -19.93 7.63 6.32
N TYR A 8 -19.54 6.67 7.16
CA TYR A 8 -18.29 6.73 7.93
C TYR A 8 -17.08 6.92 7.02
N PHE A 9 -16.99 6.14 5.94
CA PHE A 9 -15.90 6.24 4.98
C PHE A 9 -15.85 7.61 4.30
N ALA A 10 -17.00 8.08 3.79
CA ALA A 10 -17.11 9.35 3.09
C ALA A 10 -16.72 10.55 3.97
N GLN A 11 -17.04 10.50 5.27
CA GLN A 11 -16.67 11.54 6.22
C GLN A 11 -15.17 11.56 6.53
N ARG A 12 -14.51 10.40 6.56
CA ARG A 12 -13.09 10.29 6.97
C ARG A 12 -12.09 10.41 5.84
N ILE A 13 -12.45 10.03 4.61
CA ILE A 13 -11.54 10.10 3.45
C ILE A 13 -11.36 11.51 2.89
N GLN A 14 -12.06 12.52 3.42
CA GLN A 14 -11.93 13.91 2.97
C GLN A 14 -10.47 14.38 3.11
N CYS A 15 -9.80 14.52 1.97
CA CYS A 15 -8.39 14.89 1.86
C CYS A 15 -8.25 16.16 1.04
N SER A 16 -7.36 17.06 1.47
CA SER A 16 -6.92 18.16 0.63
C SER A 16 -6.09 17.64 -0.57
N ARG A 17 -5.87 18.50 -1.56
CA ARG A 17 -4.97 18.15 -2.68
C ARG A 17 -3.54 17.90 -2.20
N ASN A 18 -3.08 18.62 -1.18
CA ASN A 18 -1.75 18.43 -0.59
C ASN A 18 -1.65 17.05 0.09
N ASP A 19 -2.67 16.66 0.85
CA ASP A 19 -2.73 15.32 1.46
C ASP A 19 -2.64 14.22 0.41
N LYS A 20 -3.38 14.35 -0.71
CA LYS A 20 -3.31 13.38 -1.80
C LYS A 20 -1.92 13.30 -2.44
N GLN A 21 -1.21 14.43 -2.53
CA GLN A 21 0.19 14.46 -2.99
C GLN A 21 1.15 13.78 -2.01
N GLU A 22 1.00 14.03 -0.72
CA GLU A 22 1.80 13.37 0.32
C GLU A 22 1.56 11.85 0.35
N CYS A 23 0.31 11.42 0.12
CA CYS A 23 -0.07 10.00 0.01
C CYS A 23 0.63 9.28 -1.16
N LEU A 24 1.16 10.00 -2.17
CA LEU A 24 1.91 9.36 -3.25
C LEU A 24 3.13 8.59 -2.73
N GLN A 25 3.73 9.02 -1.62
CA GLN A 25 4.83 8.30 -1.00
C GLN A 25 4.41 6.89 -0.54
N THR A 26 3.18 6.74 -0.06
CA THR A 26 2.62 5.44 0.32
C THR A 26 2.50 4.52 -0.91
N ILE A 27 2.18 5.06 -2.08
CA ILE A 27 2.14 4.28 -3.34
C ILE A 27 3.52 3.73 -3.65
N TYR A 28 4.58 4.55 -3.56
CA TYR A 28 5.95 4.09 -3.78
C TYR A 28 6.34 2.96 -2.83
N THR A 29 6.04 3.12 -1.54
CA THR A 29 6.31 2.11 -0.51
C THR A 29 5.54 0.83 -0.76
N MET A 30 4.25 0.92 -1.10
CA MET A 30 3.42 -0.26 -1.37
C MET A 30 3.78 -0.95 -2.68
N ALA A 31 4.21 -0.21 -3.70
CA ALA A 31 4.73 -0.80 -4.93
C ALA A 31 6.03 -1.56 -4.64
N GLU A 32 6.96 -0.96 -3.89
CA GLU A 32 8.18 -1.64 -3.45
C GLU A 32 7.88 -2.93 -2.68
N PHE A 33 6.96 -2.86 -1.72
CA PHE A 33 6.49 -4.03 -1.01
C PHE A 33 5.91 -5.10 -1.95
N ALA A 34 5.03 -4.72 -2.88
CA ALA A 34 4.41 -5.65 -3.82
C ALA A 34 5.43 -6.43 -4.65
N PHE A 35 6.44 -5.76 -5.20
CA PHE A 35 7.50 -6.41 -5.96
C PHE A 35 8.38 -7.32 -5.08
N VAL A 36 8.65 -6.91 -3.84
CA VAL A 36 9.40 -7.72 -2.87
C VAL A 36 8.62 -8.98 -2.47
N ALA A 37 7.34 -8.83 -2.12
CA ALA A 37 6.49 -9.92 -1.67
C ALA A 37 6.21 -10.95 -2.77
N HIS A 38 6.03 -10.48 -4.02
CA HIS A 38 5.75 -11.37 -5.16
C HIS A 38 6.97 -12.21 -5.59
N GLY A 39 8.20 -11.72 -5.39
CA GLY A 39 9.42 -12.39 -5.86
C GLY A 39 10.35 -12.97 -4.80
N GLY A 40 10.30 -12.47 -3.55
CA GLY A 40 11.34 -12.72 -2.54
C GLY A 40 10.94 -13.62 -1.36
N GLY A 41 9.66 -13.99 -1.24
CA GLY A 41 9.15 -14.79 -0.11
C GLY A 41 9.25 -14.09 1.24
N ILE A 42 9.02 -14.83 2.33
CA ILE A 42 8.92 -14.28 3.71
C ILE A 42 10.19 -13.53 4.12
N ARG A 43 11.37 -14.06 3.78
CA ARG A 43 12.66 -13.43 4.14
C ARG A 43 12.81 -12.02 3.54
N ALA A 44 12.41 -11.83 2.29
CA ALA A 44 12.52 -10.52 1.67
C ALA A 44 11.51 -9.52 2.28
N VAL A 45 10.36 -10.02 2.74
CA VAL A 45 9.38 -9.22 3.50
C VAL A 45 9.94 -8.80 4.87
N ASP A 46 10.65 -9.68 5.57
CA ASP A 46 11.35 -9.34 6.82
C ASP A 46 12.44 -8.28 6.60
N ASP A 47 13.24 -8.43 5.55
CA ASP A 47 14.27 -7.45 5.18
C ASP A 47 13.63 -6.08 4.85
N PHE A 48 12.50 -6.09 4.14
CA PHE A 48 11.72 -4.89 3.86
C PHE A 48 11.22 -4.22 5.15
N LEU A 49 10.67 -4.99 6.09
CA LEU A 49 10.22 -4.49 7.40
C LEU A 49 11.36 -3.84 8.19
N ALA A 50 12.52 -4.49 8.24
CA ALA A 50 13.70 -3.95 8.90
C ALA A 50 14.14 -2.61 8.28
N SER A 51 14.13 -2.53 6.94
CA SER A 51 14.44 -1.29 6.22
C SER A 51 13.40 -0.19 6.41
N SER A 52 12.12 -0.56 6.53
CA SER A 52 10.99 0.36 6.71
C SER A 52 11.02 1.00 8.10
N ARG A 53 11.33 0.22 9.14
CA ARG A 53 11.59 0.72 10.50
C ARG A 53 12.69 1.77 10.52
N ALA A 54 13.80 1.52 9.82
CA ALA A 54 14.90 2.47 9.73
C ALA A 54 14.52 3.77 8.99
N LYS A 55 13.51 3.72 8.11
CA LYS A 55 12.98 4.89 7.38
C LYS A 55 11.81 5.58 8.09
N ASN A 56 11.48 5.18 9.33
CA ASN A 56 10.30 5.65 10.07
C ASN A 56 8.99 5.50 9.29
N ALA A 57 8.81 4.36 8.62
CA ALA A 57 7.49 4.02 8.08
C ALA A 57 6.47 4.02 9.23
N GLY A 58 5.31 4.65 9.04
CA GLY A 58 4.36 4.88 10.12
C GLY A 58 3.92 3.58 10.82
N PRO A 59 3.54 3.65 12.12
CA PRO A 59 3.26 2.46 12.95
C PRO A 59 2.16 1.57 12.39
N PHE A 60 1.23 2.13 11.61
CA PHE A 60 0.20 1.36 10.94
C PHE A 60 0.77 0.41 9.88
N LEU A 61 1.74 0.85 9.06
CA LEU A 61 2.30 0.02 7.99
C LEU A 61 3.03 -1.19 8.56
N GLU A 62 3.84 -1.00 9.59
CA GLU A 62 4.58 -2.10 10.23
C GLU A 62 3.64 -3.15 10.78
N ASN A 63 2.62 -2.72 11.54
CA ASN A 63 1.61 -3.62 12.07
C ASN A 63 0.82 -4.31 10.95
N ALA A 64 0.49 -3.58 9.87
CA ALA A 64 -0.26 -4.13 8.76
C ALA A 64 0.50 -5.23 8.01
N ILE A 65 1.80 -5.05 7.79
CA ILE A 65 2.64 -6.08 7.15
C ILE A 65 2.78 -7.30 8.05
N GLN A 66 2.92 -7.14 9.37
CA GLN A 66 2.95 -8.26 10.31
C GLN A 66 1.64 -9.07 10.25
N ILE A 67 0.50 -8.38 10.32
CA ILE A 67 -0.82 -9.03 10.17
C ILE A 67 -0.94 -9.69 8.80
N TYR A 68 -0.42 -9.06 7.73
CA TYR A 68 -0.39 -9.67 6.40
C TYR A 68 0.43 -10.96 6.37
N MET A 69 1.51 -11.11 7.14
CA MET A 69 2.25 -12.38 7.20
C MET A 69 1.49 -13.46 7.97
N ASP A 70 0.82 -13.08 9.07
CA ASP A 70 0.18 -14.01 9.99
C ASP A 70 -1.26 -14.41 9.60
N ALA A 71 -1.93 -13.59 8.78
CA ALA A 71 -3.30 -13.84 8.38
C ALA A 71 -3.42 -15.15 7.58
N LYS A 72 -4.52 -15.88 7.82
CA LYS A 72 -4.82 -17.14 7.10
C LYS A 72 -5.71 -16.91 5.88
N SER A 73 -6.47 -15.83 5.88
CA SER A 73 -7.36 -15.44 4.79
C SER A 73 -7.38 -13.93 4.60
N VAL A 74 -7.82 -13.48 3.43
CA VAL A 74 -7.99 -12.07 3.12
C VAL A 74 -9.08 -11.44 3.98
N GLU A 75 -10.13 -12.19 4.30
CA GLU A 75 -11.19 -11.75 5.20
C GLU A 75 -10.65 -11.47 6.60
N GLN A 76 -9.79 -12.33 7.13
CA GLN A 76 -9.14 -12.11 8.43
C GLN A 76 -8.25 -10.86 8.40
N LEU A 77 -7.47 -10.70 7.32
CA LEU A 77 -6.61 -9.53 7.11
C LEU A 77 -7.43 -8.24 7.11
N ARG A 78 -8.43 -8.12 6.23
CA ARG A 78 -9.31 -6.94 6.13
C ARG A 78 -10.00 -6.68 7.46
N THR A 79 -10.52 -7.70 8.13
CA THR A 79 -11.22 -7.55 9.42
C THR A 79 -10.32 -6.91 10.48
N VAL A 80 -9.10 -7.43 10.67
CA VAL A 80 -8.19 -6.92 11.71
C VAL A 80 -7.71 -5.50 11.37
N LEU A 81 -7.36 -5.24 10.11
CA LEU A 81 -6.86 -3.93 9.68
C LEU A 81 -7.94 -2.86 9.74
N TYR A 82 -9.15 -3.13 9.25
CA TYR A 82 -10.24 -2.16 9.34
C TYR A 82 -10.69 -1.91 10.78
N ASN A 83 -10.69 -2.92 11.65
CA ASN A 83 -10.91 -2.70 13.08
C ASN A 83 -9.86 -1.76 13.69
N SER A 84 -8.60 -1.90 13.28
CA SER A 84 -7.51 -1.02 13.71
C SER A 84 -7.70 0.41 13.21
N ILE A 85 -8.13 0.59 11.96
CA ILE A 85 -8.43 1.92 11.38
C ILE A 85 -9.58 2.60 12.13
N VAL A 86 -10.69 1.89 12.32
CA VAL A 86 -11.90 2.43 12.96
C VAL A 86 -11.63 2.79 14.42
N SER A 87 -10.96 1.91 15.16
CA SER A 87 -10.62 2.14 16.58
C SER A 87 -9.59 3.26 16.78
N SER A 88 -8.75 3.54 15.79
CA SER A 88 -7.73 4.60 15.85
C SER A 88 -8.27 5.99 15.50
N ASN A 89 -9.55 6.10 15.13
CA ASN A 89 -10.22 7.37 14.82
C ASN A 89 -9.50 8.23 13.76
N LEU A 90 -8.88 7.60 12.76
CA LEU A 90 -8.11 8.28 11.71
C LEU A 90 -9.03 9.11 10.79
N SER A 91 -8.46 10.16 10.19
CA SER A 91 -9.12 10.99 9.15
C SER A 91 -8.10 11.56 8.16
N GLY A 92 -8.57 12.01 6.99
CA GLY A 92 -7.76 12.65 5.97
C GLY A 92 -6.62 11.76 5.48
N LEU A 93 -5.42 12.33 5.35
CA LEU A 93 -4.22 11.64 4.88
C LEU A 93 -3.96 10.31 5.61
N GLN A 94 -4.08 10.30 6.94
CA GLN A 94 -3.81 9.09 7.73
C GLN A 94 -4.81 7.98 7.43
N PHE A 95 -6.09 8.34 7.30
CA PHE A 95 -7.14 7.40 6.92
C PHE A 95 -6.92 6.85 5.51
N LEU A 96 -6.66 7.74 4.54
CA LEU A 96 -6.38 7.34 3.15
C LEU A 96 -5.18 6.41 3.07
N ASN A 97 -4.05 6.75 3.71
CA ASN A 97 -2.86 5.91 3.77
C ASN A 97 -3.18 4.51 4.31
N SER A 98 -3.90 4.43 5.43
CA SER A 98 -4.25 3.15 6.03
C SER A 98 -5.19 2.31 5.16
N VAL A 99 -6.14 2.93 4.47
CA VAL A 99 -7.01 2.26 3.49
C VAL A 99 -6.19 1.71 2.32
N ILE A 100 -5.30 2.51 1.73
CA ILE A 100 -4.43 2.07 0.63
C ILE A 100 -3.56 0.88 1.05
N VAL A 101 -2.90 0.97 2.22
CA VAL A 101 -2.09 -0.12 2.74
C VAL A 101 -2.93 -1.38 2.91
N THR A 102 -4.13 -1.26 3.50
CA THR A 102 -5.02 -2.41 3.73
C THR A 102 -5.44 -3.08 2.43
N GLU A 103 -5.89 -2.30 1.44
CA GLU A 103 -6.42 -2.86 0.20
C GLU A 103 -5.33 -3.37 -0.74
N VAL A 104 -4.14 -2.78 -0.75
CA VAL A 104 -3.00 -3.35 -1.48
C VAL A 104 -2.61 -4.70 -0.87
N LEU A 105 -2.47 -4.80 0.45
CA LEU A 105 -2.12 -6.07 1.11
C LEU A 105 -3.19 -7.14 0.89
N ALA A 106 -4.47 -6.76 0.90
CA ALA A 106 -5.57 -7.66 0.60
C ALA A 106 -5.51 -8.18 -0.84
N ALA A 107 -5.35 -7.29 -1.82
CA ALA A 107 -5.27 -7.66 -3.23
C ALA A 107 -4.05 -8.55 -3.53
N LEU A 108 -2.88 -8.25 -2.94
CA LEU A 108 -1.70 -9.10 -3.06
C LEU A 108 -1.93 -10.51 -2.50
N ARG A 109 -2.67 -10.62 -1.39
CA ARG A 109 -3.03 -11.92 -0.81
C ARG A 109 -4.07 -12.68 -1.64
N GLU A 110 -4.94 -11.97 -2.35
CA GLU A 110 -5.87 -12.55 -3.35
C GLU A 110 -5.13 -13.00 -4.63
N GLY A 111 -3.85 -12.67 -4.78
CA GLY A 111 -3.06 -13.00 -5.96
C GLY A 111 -3.36 -12.07 -7.14
N GLU A 112 -3.93 -10.89 -6.88
CA GLU A 112 -4.20 -9.90 -7.90
C GLU A 112 -2.91 -9.39 -8.54
N ASP A 113 -3.01 -9.06 -9.82
CA ASP A 113 -1.87 -8.57 -10.60
C ASP A 113 -1.44 -7.17 -10.12
N ILE A 114 -0.13 -6.96 -10.00
CA ILE A 114 0.45 -5.69 -9.51
C ILE A 114 0.04 -4.53 -10.42
N ASP A 115 0.00 -4.72 -11.75
CA ASP A 115 -0.42 -3.66 -12.66
C ASP A 115 -1.90 -3.35 -12.49
N PHE A 116 -2.76 -4.34 -12.23
CA PHE A 116 -4.16 -4.09 -11.88
C PHE A 116 -4.31 -3.26 -10.59
N ILE A 117 -3.62 -3.66 -9.53
CA ILE A 117 -3.67 -3.00 -8.21
C ILE A 117 -3.32 -1.51 -8.35
N PHE A 118 -2.21 -1.18 -9.00
CA PHE A 118 -1.73 0.21 -9.04
C PHE A 118 -2.28 1.04 -10.21
N THR A 119 -2.89 0.41 -11.22
CA THR A 119 -3.51 1.14 -12.35
C THR A 119 -5.00 1.42 -12.14
N PHE A 120 -5.69 0.58 -11.35
CA PHE A 120 -7.14 0.69 -11.16
C PHE A 120 -7.56 0.76 -9.70
N LEU A 121 -7.16 -0.20 -8.86
CA LEU A 121 -7.62 -0.27 -7.47
C LEU A 121 -7.16 0.93 -6.65
N VAL A 122 -5.85 1.17 -6.57
CA VAL A 122 -5.28 2.27 -5.78
C VAL A 122 -5.77 3.64 -6.27
N PRO A 123 -5.76 3.98 -7.57
CA PRO A 123 -6.29 5.25 -8.07
C PRO A 123 -7.74 5.53 -7.66
N SER A 124 -8.59 4.49 -7.59
CA SER A 124 -10.02 4.67 -7.28
C SER A 124 -10.29 5.35 -5.93
N PHE A 125 -9.36 5.28 -4.97
CA PHE A 125 -9.46 5.94 -3.66
C PHE A 125 -9.13 7.44 -3.68
N PHE A 126 -8.52 7.94 -4.76
CA PHE A 126 -8.08 9.33 -4.86
C PHE A 126 -9.09 10.23 -5.57
N GLY A 127 -10.12 9.63 -6.18
CA GLY A 127 -11.13 10.32 -6.97
C GLY A 127 -10.62 10.74 -8.35
N ILE A 128 -11.57 10.94 -9.28
CA ILE A 128 -11.36 11.10 -10.72
C ILE A 128 -10.27 12.15 -11.04
N ASP A 129 -10.25 13.26 -10.32
CA ASP A 129 -9.33 14.38 -10.58
C ASP A 129 -7.85 14.10 -10.25
N PHE A 130 -7.57 13.02 -9.51
CA PHE A 130 -6.23 12.73 -9.01
C PHE A 130 -5.69 11.35 -9.41
N GLU A 131 -6.52 10.50 -10.04
CA GLU A 131 -6.13 9.16 -10.48
C GLU A 131 -4.87 9.14 -11.37
N ASP A 132 -4.75 10.10 -12.28
CA ASP A 132 -3.61 10.15 -13.21
C ASP A 132 -2.28 10.42 -12.48
N SER A 133 -2.32 11.19 -11.39
CA SER A 133 -1.11 11.44 -10.57
C SER A 133 -0.66 10.15 -9.88
N VAL A 134 -1.60 9.33 -9.42
CA VAL A 134 -1.35 8.01 -8.80
C VAL A 134 -0.77 7.05 -9.83
N ARG A 135 -1.39 6.95 -11.02
CA ARG A 135 -0.91 6.12 -12.13
C ARG A 135 0.52 6.51 -12.53
N GLN A 136 0.78 7.80 -12.67
CA GLN A 136 2.12 8.31 -13.00
C GLN A 136 3.15 7.99 -11.91
N ALA A 137 2.79 8.11 -10.63
CA ALA A 137 3.68 7.73 -9.52
C ALA A 137 4.09 6.26 -9.61
N PHE A 138 3.15 5.35 -9.86
CA PHE A 138 3.45 3.93 -10.04
C PHE A 138 4.33 3.67 -11.27
N GLN A 139 4.01 4.28 -12.42
CA GLN A 139 4.84 4.14 -13.63
C GLN A 139 6.26 4.65 -13.43
N ASN A 140 6.43 5.75 -12.69
CA ASN A 140 7.74 6.29 -12.33
C ASN A 140 8.51 5.32 -11.44
N TYR A 141 7.86 4.74 -10.42
CA TYR A 141 8.48 3.69 -9.60
C TYR A 141 8.94 2.51 -10.48
N ARG A 142 8.05 1.98 -11.32
CA ARG A 142 8.35 0.81 -12.17
C ARG A 142 9.55 1.05 -13.07
N ARG A 143 9.64 2.25 -13.66
CA ARG A 143 10.80 2.66 -14.48
C ARG A 143 12.09 2.64 -13.67
N ILE A 144 12.08 3.19 -12.46
CA ILE A 144 13.26 3.22 -11.57
C ILE A 144 13.64 1.80 -11.13
N ALA A 145 12.66 0.96 -10.77
CA ALA A 145 12.89 -0.43 -10.37
C ALA A 145 13.53 -1.25 -11.51
N GLN A 146 13.06 -1.07 -12.75
CA GLN A 146 13.63 -1.71 -13.93
C GLN A 146 15.08 -1.27 -14.19
N LEU A 147 15.41 0.01 -13.99
CA LEU A 147 16.78 0.51 -14.13
C LEU A 147 17.71 -0.16 -13.10
N ARG A 148 17.31 -0.24 -11.83
CA ARG A 148 18.10 -0.90 -10.76
C ARG A 148 18.38 -2.38 -11.07
N GLN A 149 17.42 -3.09 -11.68
CA GLN A 149 17.60 -4.48 -12.09
C GLN A 149 18.55 -4.65 -13.29
N ARG A 150 18.67 -3.63 -14.14
CA ARG A 150 19.66 -3.63 -15.24
C ARG A 150 21.07 -3.37 -14.71
N ASP A 151 21.23 -2.38 -13.84
CA ASP A 151 22.54 -2.00 -13.29
C ASP A 151 23.18 -3.12 -12.46
N SER A 152 22.38 -3.84 -11.67
CA SER A 152 22.83 -5.00 -10.89
C SER A 152 23.28 -6.18 -11.75
N LYS A 153 22.67 -6.39 -12.93
CA LYS A 153 23.09 -7.41 -13.90
C LYS A 153 24.34 -7.02 -14.69
N SER A 154 24.59 -5.74 -14.91
CA SER A 154 25.83 -5.26 -15.55
C SER A 154 27.03 -5.20 -14.61
N ALA A 155 26.82 -5.11 -13.29
CA ALA A 155 27.89 -5.10 -12.29
C ALA A 155 28.37 -6.51 -11.86
N SER A 156 27.74 -7.57 -12.37
CA SER A 156 28.05 -8.97 -12.09
C SER A 156 28.68 -9.71 -13.27
N VAL A 157 29.22 -8.96 -14.24
CA VAL A 157 29.99 -9.45 -15.41
C VAL A 157 31.42 -8.95 -15.34
#